data_AF-A0ABD0BWJ1-F1
#
_entry.id   AF-A0ABD0BWJ1-F1
#
_cell.length_a   1.000
_cell.length_b   1.000
_cell.length_c   1.000
_cell.angle_alpha   90.00
_cell.angle_beta   90.00
_cell.angle_gamma   90.00
#
_symmetry.space_group_name_H-M   'P 1'
#
loop_
_entity.id
_entity.type
_entity.pdbx_description
1 polymer ?
#
loop_
_entity_poly.entity_id
_entity_poly.type
_entity_poly.pdbx_seq_one_letter_code
_entity_poly.pdbx_strand_id
1 'polypeptide(L)'
;MRTPSYSTPYNIASFAPPGVDVVSHMVIARFHGGPSLMTYIWFYQMVRNHGPWDYKQGRAEYANFGNFHYGAVGAAAGIPEGILLRGAGTAQILAGTSDPAEFAKFQNNNNYGDDPVDQLWIRAGIDYARRSGF
;
A
#
# COMPACT_ATOMS: atom_id res chain seq x y z
N MET A 1 -21.28 -9.22 13.10
CA MET A 1 -20.02 -8.44 13.10
C MET A 1 -20.27 -7.14 12.34
N ARG A 2 -20.13 -6.00 13.02
CA ARG A 2 -20.40 -4.67 12.46
C ARG A 2 -19.15 -4.27 11.67
N THR A 3 -19.23 -4.24 10.35
CA THR A 3 -18.19 -3.62 9.51
C THR A 3 -18.05 -2.17 9.96
N PRO A 4 -16.83 -1.69 10.29
CA PRO A 4 -16.66 -0.29 10.63
C PRO A 4 -16.96 0.55 9.38
N SER A 5 -18.06 1.27 9.42
CA SER A 5 -18.33 2.37 8.48
C SER A 5 -17.36 3.49 8.83
N TYR A 6 -16.24 3.58 8.11
CA TYR A 6 -15.37 4.75 8.18
C TYR A 6 -16.02 5.86 7.35
N SER A 7 -16.96 6.59 7.94
CA SER A 7 -17.36 7.92 7.48
C SER A 7 -16.39 8.95 8.05
N THR A 8 -16.01 9.96 7.24
CA THR A 8 -15.10 11.12 7.52
C THR A 8 -13.59 10.93 7.29
N PRO A 9 -12.86 11.97 6.81
CA PRO A 9 -11.59 11.82 6.08
C PRO A 9 -10.48 11.36 7.03
N TYR A 10 -9.65 10.42 6.58
CA TYR A 10 -8.46 9.99 7.31
C TYR A 10 -7.66 11.23 7.76
N ASN A 11 -7.44 11.39 9.07
CA ASN A 11 -6.52 12.41 9.57
C ASN A 11 -5.08 11.94 9.30
N ILE A 12 -4.67 12.00 8.03
CA ILE A 12 -3.36 11.50 7.57
C ILE A 12 -2.22 12.12 8.38
N ALA A 13 -2.35 13.39 8.78
CA ALA A 13 -1.36 14.10 9.59
C ALA A 13 -1.10 13.46 10.97
N SER A 14 -2.00 12.62 11.50
CA SER A 14 -1.79 11.96 12.80
C SER A 14 -0.87 10.74 12.73
N PHE A 15 -0.59 10.23 11.53
CA PHE A 15 0.25 9.03 11.35
C PHE A 15 1.27 9.16 10.22
N ALA A 16 1.24 10.23 9.42
CA ALA A 16 2.22 10.51 8.39
C ALA A 16 3.51 11.16 8.94
N PRO A 17 4.67 10.90 8.32
CA PRO A 17 5.86 11.68 8.57
C PRO A 17 5.63 13.17 8.27
N PRO A 18 6.25 14.09 9.04
CA PRO A 18 6.16 15.52 8.77
C PRO A 18 6.56 15.87 7.34
N GLY A 19 5.75 16.69 6.67
CA GLY A 19 6.04 17.19 5.31
C GLY A 19 5.66 16.25 4.16
N VAL A 20 5.12 15.05 4.43
CA VAL A 20 4.63 14.17 3.37
C VAL A 20 3.20 14.53 3.00
N ASP A 21 2.97 14.84 1.71
CA ASP A 21 1.64 15.02 1.14
C ASP A 21 1.25 13.84 0.25
N VAL A 22 0.32 13.01 0.74
CA VAL A 22 -0.18 11.84 0.02
C VAL A 22 -0.89 12.24 -1.27
N VAL A 23 -1.60 13.38 -1.28
CA VAL A 23 -2.35 13.82 -2.47
C VAL A 23 -1.39 14.17 -3.60
N SER A 24 -0.33 14.92 -3.33
CA SER A 24 0.72 15.21 -4.33
C SER A 24 1.29 13.93 -4.94
N HIS A 25 1.57 12.91 -4.11
CA HIS A 25 2.05 11.62 -4.61
C HIS A 25 1.00 10.88 -5.46
N MET A 26 -0.28 10.89 -5.07
CA MET A 26 -1.37 10.31 -5.89
C MET A 26 -1.52 11.04 -7.23
N VAL A 27 -1.39 12.38 -7.25
CA VAL A 27 -1.42 13.18 -8.48
C VAL A 27 -0.28 12.77 -9.42
N ILE A 28 0.93 12.58 -8.90
CA ILE A 28 2.07 12.09 -9.68
C ILE A 28 1.79 10.66 -10.22
N ALA A 29 1.29 9.77 -9.36
CA ALA A 29 0.94 8.40 -9.74
C ALA A 29 -0.08 8.34 -10.87
N ARG A 30 -1.10 9.20 -10.84
CA ARG A 30 -2.19 9.24 -11.84
C ARG A 30 -1.69 9.36 -13.28
N PHE A 31 -0.56 10.00 -13.51
CA PHE A 31 0.03 10.12 -14.85
C PHE A 31 0.52 8.79 -15.44
N HIS A 32 0.66 7.74 -14.63
CA HIS A 32 0.96 6.39 -15.13
C HIS A 32 -0.27 5.69 -15.73
N GLY A 33 -1.49 6.15 -15.43
CA GLY A 33 -2.68 5.90 -16.24
C GLY A 33 -3.16 4.46 -16.36
N GLY A 34 -2.73 3.53 -15.49
CA GLY A 34 -3.24 2.16 -15.48
C GLY A 34 -2.18 1.05 -15.40
N PRO A 35 -2.62 -0.23 -15.46
CA PRO A 35 -1.78 -1.41 -15.24
C PRO A 35 -0.90 -1.75 -16.45
N SER A 36 0.11 -0.92 -16.69
CA SER A 36 1.15 -1.18 -17.69
C SER A 36 2.40 -1.78 -17.04
N LEU A 37 3.23 -2.47 -17.83
CA LEU A 37 4.55 -2.92 -17.37
C LEU A 37 5.40 -1.75 -16.84
N MET A 38 5.33 -0.60 -17.50
CA MET A 38 6.05 0.61 -17.08
C MET A 38 5.53 1.13 -15.74
N THR A 39 4.22 1.09 -15.51
CA THR A 39 3.60 1.45 -14.23
C THR A 39 4.08 0.53 -13.11
N TYR A 40 4.14 -0.78 -13.35
CA TYR A 40 4.61 -1.73 -12.34
C TYR A 40 6.10 -1.57 -12.02
N ILE A 41 6.95 -1.37 -13.03
CA ILE A 41 8.39 -1.14 -12.82
C ILE A 41 8.62 0.14 -12.02
N TRP A 42 7.98 1.23 -12.43
CA TRP A 42 8.08 2.51 -11.73
C TRP A 42 7.58 2.38 -10.28
N PHE A 43 6.39 1.81 -10.08
CA PHE A 43 5.82 1.67 -8.74
C PHE A 43 6.71 0.82 -7.83
N TYR A 44 7.25 -0.29 -8.34
CA TYR A 44 8.23 -1.10 -7.62
C TYR A 44 9.49 -0.30 -7.25
N GLN A 45 10.04 0.49 -8.17
CA GLN A 45 11.21 1.33 -7.88
C GLN A 45 10.97 2.34 -6.77
N MET A 46 9.74 2.84 -6.65
CA MET A 46 9.36 3.79 -5.60
C MET A 46 9.23 3.14 -4.23
N VAL A 47 8.65 1.94 -4.15
CA VAL A 47 8.24 1.29 -2.88
C VAL A 47 9.16 0.18 -2.37
N ARG A 48 10.14 -0.26 -3.16
CA ARG A 48 11.11 -1.28 -2.75
C ARG A 48 11.96 -0.84 -1.55
N ASN A 49 12.64 -1.78 -0.90
CA ASN A 49 13.62 -1.48 0.15
C ASN A 49 14.65 -0.43 -0.34
N HIS A 50 14.91 0.57 0.49
CA HIS A 50 15.71 1.77 0.18
C HIS A 50 15.17 2.61 -1.00
N GLY A 51 13.91 2.41 -1.38
CA GLY A 51 13.20 3.22 -2.36
C GLY A 51 12.77 4.57 -1.78
N PRO A 52 12.41 5.53 -2.65
CA PRO A 52 11.93 6.85 -2.22
C PRO A 52 10.75 6.85 -1.23
N TRP A 53 9.91 5.81 -1.27
CA TRP A 53 8.73 5.67 -0.40
C TRP A 53 8.87 4.52 0.62
N ASP A 54 10.09 4.10 0.92
CA ASP A 54 10.38 3.19 2.02
C ASP A 54 10.36 3.95 3.36
N TYR A 55 9.16 4.24 3.85
CA TYR A 55 8.97 4.94 5.12
C TYR A 55 9.30 4.10 6.35
N LYS A 56 9.42 2.76 6.21
CA LYS A 56 9.75 1.84 7.31
C LYS A 56 11.24 1.90 7.67
N GLN A 57 12.10 2.32 6.73
CA GLN A 57 13.54 2.31 6.91
C GLN A 57 14.01 3.19 8.09
N GLY A 58 14.48 2.54 9.15
CA GLY A 58 14.96 3.19 10.37
C GLY A 58 13.88 3.89 11.20
N ARG A 59 12.59 3.75 10.83
CA ARG A 59 11.45 4.47 11.42
C ARG A 59 10.21 3.57 11.47
N ALA A 60 10.26 2.56 12.34
CA ALA A 60 9.18 1.56 12.46
C ALA A 60 7.81 2.18 12.80
N GLU A 61 7.78 3.36 13.42
CA GLU A 61 6.55 4.09 13.73
C GLU A 61 5.72 4.47 12.49
N TYR A 62 6.33 4.53 11.30
CA TYR A 62 5.64 4.87 10.04
C TYR A 62 5.22 3.65 9.23
N ALA A 63 5.28 2.44 9.79
CA ALA A 63 4.88 1.22 9.07
C ALA A 63 3.43 1.30 8.56
N ASN A 64 2.49 1.69 9.42
CA ASN A 64 1.08 1.89 9.07
C ASN A 64 0.90 2.92 7.95
N PHE A 65 1.63 4.03 8.05
CA PHE A 65 1.62 5.06 7.01
C PHE A 65 2.16 4.54 5.67
N GLY A 66 3.27 3.81 5.68
CA GLY A 66 3.83 3.24 4.46
C GLY A 66 2.86 2.31 3.74
N ASN A 67 2.13 1.47 4.50
CA ASN A 67 1.11 0.58 3.96
C ASN A 67 -0.10 1.36 3.40
N PHE A 68 -0.56 2.39 4.11
CA PHE A 68 -1.60 3.30 3.63
C PHE A 68 -1.19 4.03 2.35
N HIS A 69 0.02 4.61 2.34
CA HIS A 69 0.58 5.35 1.21
C HIS A 69 0.74 4.44 -0.02
N TYR A 70 1.24 3.22 0.17
CA TYR A 70 1.34 2.19 -0.88
C TYR A 70 -0.02 1.92 -1.53
N GLY A 71 -1.06 1.70 -0.72
CA GLY A 71 -2.42 1.47 -1.22
C GLY A 71 -2.98 2.67 -1.99
N ALA A 72 -2.82 3.88 -1.43
CA ALA A 72 -3.35 5.11 -2.01
C ALA A 72 -2.69 5.45 -3.35
N VAL A 73 -1.35 5.43 -3.40
CA VAL A 73 -0.60 5.80 -4.59
C VAL A 73 -0.68 4.71 -5.66
N GLY A 74 -0.69 3.44 -5.27
CA GLY A 74 -0.88 2.33 -6.19
C GLY A 74 -2.26 2.37 -6.87
N ALA A 75 -3.32 2.64 -6.09
CA ALA A 75 -4.66 2.81 -6.63
C ALA A 75 -4.72 4.02 -7.57
N ALA A 76 -4.12 5.15 -7.18
CA ALA A 76 -4.05 6.35 -8.02
C ALA A 76 -3.27 6.13 -9.33
N ALA A 77 -2.29 5.24 -9.35
CA ALA A 77 -1.59 4.83 -10.57
C ALA A 77 -2.41 3.88 -11.46
N GLY A 78 -3.61 3.47 -11.02
CA GLY A 78 -4.49 2.54 -11.71
C GLY A 78 -4.08 1.08 -11.57
N ILE A 79 -3.28 0.73 -10.55
CA ILE A 79 -2.93 -0.66 -10.25
C ILE A 79 -4.13 -1.35 -9.58
N PRO A 80 -4.56 -2.52 -10.06
CA PRO A 80 -5.69 -3.24 -9.45
C PRO A 80 -5.43 -3.59 -7.98
N GLU A 81 -6.46 -3.45 -7.14
CA GLU A 81 -6.41 -3.75 -5.71
C GLU A 81 -5.82 -5.13 -5.41
N GLY A 82 -6.23 -6.16 -6.15
CA GLY A 82 -5.70 -7.51 -5.96
C GLY A 82 -4.19 -7.64 -6.24
N ILE A 83 -3.63 -6.79 -7.09
CA ILE A 83 -2.18 -6.74 -7.36
C ILE A 83 -1.45 -6.03 -6.21
N LEU A 84 -2.00 -4.93 -5.70
CA LEU A 84 -1.44 -4.21 -4.55
C LEU A 84 -1.38 -5.11 -3.31
N LEU A 85 -2.49 -5.79 -3.00
CA LEU A 85 -2.56 -6.63 -1.81
C LEU A 85 -1.61 -7.83 -1.89
N ARG A 86 -1.44 -8.45 -3.07
CA ARG A 86 -0.48 -9.53 -3.30
C ARG A 86 0.97 -9.05 -3.32
N GLY A 87 1.21 -7.87 -3.88
CA GLY A 87 2.53 -7.26 -3.98
C GLY A 87 3.12 -6.95 -2.61
N ALA A 88 2.32 -6.41 -1.70
CA ALA A 88 2.72 -6.16 -0.32
C ALA A 88 3.15 -7.44 0.41
N GLY A 89 2.33 -8.50 0.37
CA GLY A 89 2.68 -9.79 0.97
C GLY A 89 3.95 -10.40 0.37
N THR A 90 4.12 -10.31 -0.95
CA THR A 90 5.33 -10.80 -1.62
C THR A 90 6.58 -10.02 -1.19
N ALA A 91 6.48 -8.70 -1.03
CA ALA A 91 7.60 -7.86 -0.62
C ALA A 91 8.05 -8.16 0.82
N GLN A 92 7.13 -8.44 1.73
CA GLN A 92 7.46 -8.83 3.10
C GLN A 92 8.19 -10.17 3.19
N ILE A 93 7.84 -11.13 2.34
CA ILE A 93 8.50 -12.43 2.29
C ILE A 93 9.93 -12.27 1.80
N LEU A 94 10.13 -11.47 0.74
CA LEU A 94 11.45 -11.16 0.21
C LEU A 94 12.31 -10.36 1.21
N ALA A 95 11.68 -9.55 2.07
CA ALA A 95 12.34 -8.85 3.17
C ALA A 95 12.63 -9.75 4.39
N GLY A 96 12.17 -11.01 4.38
CA GLY A 96 12.36 -11.95 5.48
C GLY A 96 11.52 -11.63 6.72
N THR A 97 10.49 -10.80 6.61
CA THR A 97 9.64 -10.36 7.72
C THR A 97 8.34 -11.18 7.84
N SER A 98 8.16 -12.22 7.02
CA SER A 98 6.99 -13.13 7.02
C SER A 98 7.39 -14.58 6.70
N ASP A 99 6.62 -15.55 7.22
CA ASP A 99 6.92 -17.00 7.13
C ASP A 99 6.62 -17.56 5.71
N PRO A 100 7.59 -18.22 5.03
CA PRO A 100 7.38 -18.88 3.74
C PRO A 100 6.29 -19.97 3.73
N ALA A 101 6.04 -20.65 4.86
CA ALA A 101 5.01 -21.69 4.97
C ALA A 101 3.59 -21.13 5.05
N GLU A 102 3.45 -19.91 5.60
CA GLU A 102 2.22 -19.13 5.57
C GLU A 102 1.90 -18.74 4.12
N PHE A 103 2.86 -18.21 3.36
CA PHE A 103 2.70 -17.87 1.93
C PHE A 103 2.21 -19.02 1.04
N ALA A 104 2.73 -20.24 1.23
CA ALA A 104 2.33 -21.41 0.47
C ALA A 104 0.87 -21.85 0.73
N LYS A 105 0.33 -21.57 1.93
CA LYS A 105 -1.09 -21.81 2.25
C LYS A 105 -2.02 -20.78 1.61
N PHE A 106 -1.50 -19.62 1.21
CA PHE A 106 -2.28 -18.45 0.80
C PHE A 106 -2.54 -18.33 -0.70
N GLN A 107 -1.82 -19.07 -1.56
CA GLN A 107 -2.19 -19.21 -2.98
C GLN A 107 -3.60 -19.79 -3.20
N ASN A 108 -4.15 -20.47 -2.19
CA ASN A 108 -5.44 -21.16 -2.28
C ASN A 108 -6.62 -20.46 -1.56
N ASN A 109 -6.45 -19.35 -0.83
CA ASN A 109 -7.46 -18.95 0.17
C ASN A 109 -7.76 -17.44 0.39
N ASN A 110 -7.61 -16.58 -0.63
CA ASN A 110 -8.05 -15.16 -0.57
C ASN A 110 -7.40 -14.25 0.50
N ASN A 111 -6.39 -14.72 1.23
CA ASN A 111 -5.61 -13.91 2.16
C ASN A 111 -4.25 -13.63 1.52
N TYR A 112 -3.99 -12.40 1.09
CA TYR A 112 -2.89 -12.04 0.18
C TYR A 112 -1.47 -12.09 0.77
N GLY A 113 -1.23 -12.92 1.80
CA GLY A 113 0.11 -13.27 2.29
C GLY A 113 0.86 -12.17 3.05
N ASP A 114 0.15 -11.34 3.80
CA ASP A 114 0.64 -10.15 4.50
C ASP A 114 -0.01 -10.05 5.89
N ASP A 115 0.58 -9.29 6.82
CA ASP A 115 0.02 -9.08 8.15
C ASP A 115 -1.40 -8.48 8.04
N PRO A 116 -2.40 -8.96 8.82
CA PRO A 116 -3.77 -8.44 8.76
C PRO A 116 -3.89 -6.93 8.99
N VAL A 117 -2.99 -6.33 9.77
CA VAL A 117 -2.90 -4.88 10.01
C VAL A 117 -2.37 -4.17 8.76
N ASP A 118 -1.35 -4.72 8.11
CA ASP A 118 -0.77 -4.16 6.89
C ASP A 118 -1.79 -4.16 5.74
N GLN A 119 -2.51 -5.26 5.57
CA GLN A 119 -3.63 -5.38 4.62
C GLN A 119 -4.75 -4.38 4.91
N LEU A 120 -5.06 -4.11 6.18
CA LEU A 120 -6.07 -3.13 6.57
C LEU A 120 -5.66 -1.72 6.13
N TRP A 121 -4.41 -1.33 6.36
CA TRP A 121 -3.90 -0.02 5.96
C TRP A 121 -3.79 0.14 4.45
N ILE A 122 -3.36 -0.90 3.73
CA ILE A 122 -3.35 -0.87 2.25
C ILE A 122 -4.76 -0.67 1.71
N ARG A 123 -5.75 -1.40 2.23
CA ARG A 123 -7.17 -1.23 1.85
C ARG A 123 -7.69 0.17 2.18
N ALA A 124 -7.32 0.72 3.34
CA ALA A 124 -7.68 2.08 3.73
C ALA A 124 -7.08 3.12 2.75
N GLY A 125 -5.85 2.92 2.31
CA GLY A 125 -5.22 3.75 1.27
C GLY A 125 -5.95 3.69 -0.07
N ILE A 126 -6.29 2.47 -0.51
CA ILE A 126 -7.06 2.26 -1.75
C ILE A 126 -8.43 2.95 -1.66
N ASP A 127 -9.15 2.80 -0.55
CA ASP A 127 -10.44 3.48 -0.32
C ASP A 127 -10.28 5.00 -0.31
N TYR A 128 -9.23 5.51 0.32
CA TYR A 128 -8.91 6.93 0.32
C TYR A 128 -8.68 7.49 -1.10
N ALA A 129 -7.91 6.80 -1.95
CA ALA A 129 -7.68 7.21 -3.33
C ALA A 129 -9.00 7.29 -4.12
N ARG A 130 -9.83 6.24 -4.04
CA ARG A 130 -11.14 6.18 -4.70
C ARG A 130 -12.06 7.32 -4.27
N ARG A 131 -12.15 7.58 -2.96
CA ARG A 131 -12.97 8.69 -2.41
C ARG A 131 -12.43 10.07 -2.79
N SER A 132 -11.14 10.16 -3.09
CA SER A 132 -10.48 11.39 -3.53
C SER A 132 -10.58 11.62 -5.04
N GLY A 133 -11.25 10.72 -5.79
CA GLY A 133 -11.49 10.85 -7.23
C GLY A 133 -10.38 10.27 -8.12
N PHE A 134 -9.60 9.33 -7.58
CA PHE A 134 -8.58 8.58 -8.32
C PHE A 134 -9.06 7.19 -8.73
#